data_AF-A0A2E8EYN8-F1
#
_entry.id   AF-A0A2E8EYN8-F1
#
_cell.length_a   1.000
_cell.length_b   1.000
_cell.length_c   1.000
_cell.angle_alpha   90.00
_cell.angle_beta   90.00
_cell.angle_gamma   90.00
#
_symmetry.space_group_name_H-M   'P 1'
#
loop_
_entity.id
_entity.type
_entity.pdbx_description
1 polymer ?
#
loop_
_entity_poly.entity_id
_entity_poly.type
_entity_poly.pdbx_seq_one_letter_code
_entity_poly.pdbx_strand_id
1 'polypeptide(L)'
;MYRSRNSQYRINAGYIIVIVTIVAVVIAAIAAAIFIIFSGDRSGLPLPSGAVIGGREEPDGVSTTLNIDATVEARVEQRLAAQPTPNIDAKVEARVRQKLAAHPTLIPQVIVKEVPVAIIEAVVREALAAAVATTAPPTRILAVNSLPSPTPIAAPTPTHVPTPIPTLAPTPIPVPTPMPTSIPTPTPRPGTKIGNMLVSQDTTWRKSGSPFFLEGEAQVLKGVTLTIEPGVTVIGSGGRISFAGTVMAEGKSSDKISFELTTAGIFDGQARTGILIVRHAIITGIGAKDTALGVGVSFITTQLFGGGMTAEIHDSIFRGIEYLVYPGPATVTAEHNIFRDSTQFRFTGNSSSLAVRYNCFNMPWPPVDVHTKDISSINFNSIYGVKTPISEEMRGNGFQAFGGSIDASENYWHGFSESDIQKTISDSTTNSTNPGVVDFLPLRTEPHPDTPDCS
;
A
#
# COMPACT_ATOMS: atom_id res chain seq x y z
N MET A 1 46.80 28.96 -3.98
CA MET A 1 46.40 28.05 -5.09
C MET A 1 47.53 27.08 -5.40
N TYR A 2 47.50 25.83 -4.91
CA TYR A 2 48.07 24.59 -5.52
C TYR A 2 48.09 23.43 -4.49
N ARG A 3 46.92 23.02 -3.97
CA ARG A 3 46.79 21.76 -3.21
C ARG A 3 45.33 21.31 -3.23
N SER A 4 44.88 20.77 -4.35
CA SER A 4 43.64 19.96 -4.38
C SER A 4 43.54 18.98 -5.56
N ARG A 5 44.24 19.21 -6.68
CA ARG A 5 44.10 18.35 -7.87
C ARG A 5 44.73 16.95 -7.76
N ASN A 6 45.79 16.76 -6.98
CA ASN A 6 46.46 15.44 -6.86
C ASN A 6 45.74 14.44 -5.94
N SER A 7 44.89 14.89 -5.02
CA SER A 7 44.10 14.00 -4.15
C SER A 7 42.92 13.39 -4.91
N GLN A 8 42.26 14.21 -5.74
CA GLN A 8 41.11 13.80 -6.55
C GLN A 8 41.47 12.77 -7.64
N TYR A 9 42.67 12.87 -8.22
CA TYR A 9 43.13 11.92 -9.25
C TYR A 9 43.45 10.52 -8.67
N ARG A 10 43.94 10.43 -7.43
CA ARG A 10 44.22 9.15 -6.76
C ARG A 10 42.95 8.42 -6.32
N ILE A 11 41.90 9.15 -5.96
CA ILE A 11 40.60 8.56 -5.58
C ILE A 11 39.88 8.02 -6.82
N ASN A 12 39.91 8.75 -7.94
CA ASN A 12 39.28 8.31 -9.19
C ASN A 12 39.99 7.11 -9.84
N ALA A 13 41.33 7.04 -9.77
CA ALA A 13 42.08 5.90 -10.28
C ALA A 13 41.81 4.62 -9.45
N GLY A 14 41.70 4.73 -8.12
CA GLY A 14 41.33 3.60 -7.27
C GLY A 14 39.91 3.08 -7.54
N TYR A 15 38.96 3.99 -7.80
CA TYR A 15 37.56 3.64 -8.09
C TYR A 15 37.39 2.91 -9.42
N ILE A 16 38.12 3.33 -10.46
CA ILE A 16 38.09 2.69 -11.79
C ILE A 16 38.69 1.27 -11.73
N ILE A 17 39.77 1.07 -10.97
CA ILE A 17 40.41 -0.24 -10.82
C ILE A 17 39.48 -1.24 -10.10
N VAL A 18 38.74 -0.78 -9.08
CA VAL A 18 37.77 -1.61 -8.36
C VAL A 18 36.61 -2.04 -9.26
N ILE A 19 36.08 -1.13 -10.09
CA ILE A 19 34.97 -1.44 -11.01
C ILE A 19 35.39 -2.45 -12.08
N VAL A 20 36.58 -2.28 -12.68
CA VAL A 20 37.08 -3.20 -13.72
C VAL A 20 37.30 -4.61 -13.15
N THR A 21 37.75 -4.71 -11.90
CA THR A 21 37.97 -6.00 -11.23
C THR A 21 36.65 -6.72 -10.92
N ILE A 22 35.61 -6.00 -10.50
CA ILE A 22 34.28 -6.57 -10.22
C ILE A 22 33.60 -7.07 -11.50
N VAL A 23 33.69 -6.30 -12.60
CA VAL A 23 33.12 -6.70 -13.90
C VAL A 23 33.81 -7.97 -14.44
N ALA A 24 35.12 -8.10 -14.28
CA ALA A 24 35.85 -9.30 -14.70
C ALA A 24 35.43 -10.56 -13.91
N VAL A 25 35.17 -10.42 -12.60
CA VAL A 25 34.72 -11.54 -11.74
C VAL A 25 33.29 -11.98 -12.10
N VAL A 26 32.40 -11.03 -12.40
CA VAL A 26 31.03 -11.33 -12.84
C VAL A 26 31.02 -12.03 -14.19
N ILE A 27 31.85 -11.60 -15.14
CA ILE A 27 31.99 -12.26 -16.45
C ILE A 27 32.53 -13.70 -16.28
N ALA A 28 33.50 -13.91 -15.40
CA ALA A 28 34.03 -15.25 -15.11
C ALA A 28 32.99 -16.17 -14.45
N ALA A 29 32.16 -15.64 -13.54
CA ALA A 29 31.09 -16.39 -12.89
C ALA A 29 29.97 -16.78 -13.89
N ILE A 30 29.62 -15.89 -14.81
CA ILE A 30 28.66 -16.17 -15.88
C ILE A 30 29.20 -17.24 -16.83
N ALA A 31 30.48 -17.18 -17.19
CA ALA A 31 31.12 -18.21 -18.02
C ALA A 31 31.15 -19.59 -17.34
N ALA A 32 31.40 -19.65 -16.03
CA ALA A 32 31.37 -20.89 -15.25
C ALA A 32 29.95 -21.48 -15.12
N ALA A 33 28.94 -20.63 -14.92
CA ALA A 33 27.54 -21.06 -14.86
C ALA A 33 27.07 -21.62 -16.22
N ILE A 34 27.48 -20.99 -17.32
CA ILE A 34 27.22 -21.47 -18.67
C ILE A 34 27.88 -22.85 -18.90
N PHE A 35 29.11 -23.05 -18.45
CA PHE A 35 29.82 -24.33 -18.56
C PHE A 35 29.14 -25.47 -17.78
N ILE A 36 28.57 -25.18 -16.61
CA ILE A 36 27.82 -26.16 -15.80
C ILE A 36 26.50 -26.55 -16.47
N ILE A 37 25.78 -25.59 -17.06
CA ILE A 37 24.51 -25.83 -17.75
C ILE A 37 24.69 -26.72 -18.99
N PHE A 38 25.81 -26.58 -19.71
CA PHE A 38 26.09 -27.39 -20.90
C PHE A 38 26.71 -28.77 -20.61
N SER A 39 27.03 -29.09 -19.34
CA SER A 39 27.67 -30.37 -18.96
C SER A 39 26.71 -31.36 -18.28
N GLY A 40 25.43 -31.01 -18.12
CA GLY A 40 24.47 -31.76 -17.32
C GLY A 40 23.44 -32.55 -18.13
N ASP A 41 23.85 -33.54 -18.93
CA ASP A 41 22.91 -34.61 -19.34
C ASP A 41 23.62 -35.95 -19.61
N ARG A 42 23.68 -36.80 -18.57
CA ARG A 42 23.73 -38.27 -18.71
C ARG A 42 23.06 -38.90 -17.50
N SER A 43 21.82 -39.36 -17.66
CA SER A 43 21.26 -40.33 -16.72
C SER A 43 20.61 -41.52 -17.45
N GLY A 44 21.10 -42.71 -17.10
CA GLY A 44 20.30 -43.94 -17.03
C GLY A 44 20.30 -44.88 -18.24
N LEU A 45 21.07 -45.97 -18.16
CA LEU A 45 20.63 -47.30 -18.64
C LEU A 45 21.11 -48.38 -17.65
N PRO A 46 20.37 -49.50 -17.47
CA PRO A 46 20.40 -50.34 -16.28
C PRO A 46 21.46 -51.46 -16.33
N LEU A 47 21.86 -51.92 -15.13
CA LEU A 47 22.76 -53.04 -14.87
C LEU A 47 22.21 -54.40 -15.36
N PRO A 48 23.09 -55.35 -15.67
CA PRO A 48 22.88 -56.74 -15.31
C PRO A 48 23.97 -57.30 -14.38
N SER A 49 23.51 -58.11 -13.42
CA SER A 49 24.28 -58.87 -12.43
C SER A 49 25.09 -60.03 -13.02
N GLY A 50 26.20 -60.38 -12.37
CA GLY A 50 26.63 -61.78 -12.21
C GLY A 50 28.13 -62.10 -12.36
N ALA A 51 28.76 -62.44 -11.22
CA ALA A 51 29.75 -63.53 -10.99
C ALA A 51 31.12 -63.50 -11.73
N VAL A 52 32.30 -63.94 -11.22
CA VAL A 52 32.92 -64.30 -9.92
C VAL A 52 34.35 -64.85 -10.28
N ILE A 53 35.36 -64.67 -9.41
CA ILE A 53 36.79 -65.19 -9.41
C ILE A 53 37.73 -64.57 -10.48
N GLY A 54 38.96 -64.14 -10.23
CA GLY A 54 39.86 -64.12 -9.07
C GLY A 54 41.32 -63.93 -9.56
N GLY A 55 42.21 -63.45 -8.69
CA GLY A 55 43.66 -63.74 -8.75
C GLY A 55 44.59 -62.85 -9.60
N ARG A 56 45.40 -62.05 -8.88
CA ARG A 56 46.88 -61.99 -8.93
C ARG A 56 47.61 -61.19 -10.04
N GLU A 57 48.38 -60.21 -9.54
CA GLU A 57 49.69 -59.64 -9.93
C GLU A 57 50.02 -59.34 -11.42
N GLU A 58 50.34 -58.06 -11.64
CA GLU A 58 51.21 -57.43 -12.65
C GLU A 58 52.56 -58.17 -12.92
N PRO A 59 53.40 -57.80 -13.93
CA PRO A 59 53.31 -56.62 -14.82
C PRO A 59 53.73 -56.80 -16.31
N ASP A 60 53.68 -55.67 -17.01
CA ASP A 60 54.47 -55.21 -18.17
C ASP A 60 54.17 -55.69 -19.60
N GLY A 61 53.83 -54.71 -20.46
CA GLY A 61 54.39 -54.65 -21.81
C GLY A 61 53.44 -54.62 -23.02
N VAL A 62 52.89 -53.43 -23.30
CA VAL A 62 52.58 -52.86 -24.64
C VAL A 62 51.81 -53.74 -25.66
N SER A 63 50.53 -53.40 -25.90
CA SER A 63 49.94 -53.45 -27.26
C SER A 63 48.72 -52.53 -27.41
N THR A 64 48.60 -51.97 -28.60
CA THR A 64 47.66 -50.95 -29.08
C THR A 64 46.21 -51.41 -29.19
N THR A 65 45.26 -50.64 -28.67
CA THR A 65 43.84 -50.72 -29.05
C THR A 65 43.26 -49.32 -29.32
N LEU A 66 42.65 -49.22 -30.51
CA LEU A 66 42.02 -48.07 -31.13
C LEU A 66 40.91 -47.48 -30.23
N ASN A 67 41.04 -46.22 -29.80
CA ASN A 67 40.03 -45.55 -28.98
C ASN A 67 38.97 -44.90 -29.89
N ILE A 68 37.77 -45.48 -29.90
CA ILE A 68 36.63 -45.05 -30.74
C ILE A 68 36.07 -43.68 -30.28
N ASP A 69 36.37 -43.23 -29.07
CA ASP A 69 35.87 -41.96 -28.53
C ASP A 69 36.47 -40.72 -29.21
N ALA A 70 37.75 -40.75 -29.61
CA ALA A 70 38.41 -39.61 -30.24
C ALA A 70 37.84 -39.27 -31.63
N THR A 71 37.20 -40.23 -32.30
CA THR A 71 36.65 -40.04 -33.65
C THR A 71 35.24 -39.41 -33.60
N VAL A 72 34.54 -39.55 -32.48
CA VAL A 72 33.19 -38.97 -32.28
C VAL A 72 33.31 -37.50 -31.91
N GLU A 73 34.23 -37.14 -31.02
CA GLU A 73 34.45 -35.73 -30.65
C GLU A 73 34.88 -34.88 -31.84
N ALA A 74 35.81 -35.39 -32.67
CA ALA A 74 36.25 -34.69 -33.88
C ALA A 74 35.12 -34.46 -34.90
N ARG A 75 34.10 -35.34 -34.96
CA ARG A 75 32.94 -35.18 -35.84
C ARG A 75 31.87 -34.23 -35.29
N VAL A 76 31.81 -34.06 -33.97
CA VAL A 76 30.89 -33.13 -33.30
C VAL A 76 31.41 -31.69 -33.45
N GLU A 77 32.71 -31.46 -33.26
CA GLU A 77 33.31 -30.14 -33.46
C GLU A 77 33.18 -29.64 -34.90
N GLN A 78 33.34 -30.52 -35.89
CA GLN A 78 33.21 -30.16 -37.30
C GLN A 78 31.77 -29.81 -37.72
N ARG A 79 30.75 -30.35 -37.02
CA ARG A 79 29.33 -29.98 -37.24
C ARG A 79 28.93 -28.69 -36.52
N LEU A 80 29.54 -28.39 -35.37
CA LEU A 80 29.33 -27.13 -34.65
C LEU A 80 29.88 -25.93 -35.44
N ALA A 81 30.99 -26.11 -36.15
CA ALA A 81 31.61 -25.06 -36.97
C ALA A 81 30.83 -24.71 -38.26
N ALA A 82 29.83 -25.51 -38.64
CA ALA A 82 29.12 -25.37 -39.92
C ALA A 82 27.71 -24.74 -39.81
N GLN A 83 27.26 -24.30 -38.63
CA GLN A 83 25.97 -23.64 -38.48
C GLN A 83 26.10 -22.10 -38.46
N PRO A 84 25.41 -21.36 -39.35
CA PRO A 84 25.44 -19.90 -39.32
C PRO A 84 24.61 -19.38 -38.14
N THR A 85 25.28 -18.82 -37.14
CA THR A 85 24.64 -18.17 -35.98
C THR A 85 24.16 -16.75 -36.36
N PRO A 86 22.91 -16.36 -36.02
CA PRO A 86 22.42 -15.00 -36.27
C PRO A 86 23.13 -14.01 -35.35
N ASN A 87 23.84 -13.03 -35.93
CA ASN A 87 24.52 -11.97 -35.18
C ASN A 87 23.51 -11.01 -34.53
N ILE A 88 23.08 -11.36 -33.31
CA ILE A 88 22.20 -10.56 -32.44
C ILE A 88 22.96 -9.34 -31.86
N ASP A 89 24.28 -9.43 -31.70
CA ASP A 89 25.10 -8.41 -31.05
C ASP A 89 25.13 -7.09 -31.81
N ALA A 90 25.28 -7.12 -33.15
CA ALA A 90 25.36 -5.91 -33.95
C ALA A 90 24.05 -5.08 -33.93
N LYS A 91 22.88 -5.74 -33.81
CA LYS A 91 21.58 -5.07 -33.75
C LYS A 91 21.31 -4.43 -32.39
N VAL A 92 21.77 -5.08 -31.31
CA VAL A 92 21.66 -4.55 -29.94
C VAL A 92 22.60 -3.36 -29.79
N GLU A 93 23.83 -3.46 -30.27
CA GLU A 93 24.81 -2.38 -30.18
C GLU A 93 24.35 -1.13 -30.97
N ALA A 94 23.75 -1.30 -32.15
CA ALA A 94 23.18 -0.20 -32.93
C ALA A 94 22.01 0.49 -32.21
N ARG A 95 21.12 -0.25 -31.54
CA ARG A 95 20.00 0.31 -30.74
C ARG A 95 20.49 1.05 -29.50
N VAL A 96 21.55 0.56 -28.86
CA VAL A 96 22.18 1.21 -27.71
C VAL A 96 22.84 2.52 -28.12
N ARG A 97 23.58 2.56 -29.24
CA ARG A 97 24.18 3.80 -29.76
C ARG A 97 23.13 4.84 -30.15
N GLN A 98 22.01 4.42 -30.72
CA GLN A 98 20.88 5.31 -31.06
C GLN A 98 20.22 5.92 -29.81
N LYS A 99 20.07 5.14 -28.72
CA LYS A 99 19.53 5.65 -27.44
C LYS A 99 20.51 6.58 -26.71
N LEU A 100 21.82 6.35 -26.85
CA LEU A 100 22.85 7.16 -26.19
C LEU A 100 23.07 8.52 -26.88
N ALA A 101 22.88 8.59 -28.21
CA ALA A 101 22.96 9.85 -28.96
C ALA A 101 21.76 10.79 -28.74
N ALA A 102 20.66 10.29 -28.14
CA ALA A 102 19.42 11.04 -27.93
C ALA A 102 19.34 11.79 -26.59
N HIS A 103 20.37 11.71 -25.72
CA HIS A 103 20.38 12.36 -24.40
C HIS A 103 21.62 13.26 -24.22
N PRO A 104 21.50 14.60 -24.37
CA PRO A 104 22.57 15.50 -23.96
C PRO A 104 22.49 15.74 -22.44
N THR A 105 23.48 15.21 -21.73
CA THR A 105 24.01 15.65 -20.42
C THR A 105 23.02 15.81 -19.26
N LEU A 106 23.06 14.87 -18.31
CA LEU A 106 23.00 15.15 -16.86
C LEU A 106 23.64 13.97 -16.10
N ILE A 107 24.43 14.31 -15.08
CA ILE A 107 25.33 13.45 -14.30
C ILE A 107 24.51 12.46 -13.45
N PRO A 108 24.78 11.14 -13.46
CA PRO A 108 24.11 10.21 -12.53
C PRO A 108 24.94 9.97 -11.26
N GLN A 109 24.30 10.11 -10.09
CA GLN A 109 24.73 9.43 -8.86
C GLN A 109 24.09 8.04 -8.82
N VAL A 110 24.89 7.01 -8.55
CA VAL A 110 24.50 5.59 -8.53
C VAL A 110 24.33 5.12 -7.08
N ILE A 111 23.20 4.47 -6.79
CA ILE A 111 22.99 3.61 -5.63
C ILE A 111 22.96 2.16 -6.15
N VAL A 112 23.88 1.32 -5.67
CA VAL A 112 23.99 -0.11 -6.02
C VAL A 112 23.17 -0.93 -5.03
N LYS A 113 22.31 -1.83 -5.52
CA LYS A 113 21.74 -2.92 -4.72
C LYS A 113 21.84 -4.22 -5.52
N GLU A 114 22.57 -5.18 -4.97
CA GLU A 114 22.84 -6.50 -5.56
C GLU A 114 21.55 -7.33 -5.66
N VAL A 115 21.34 -8.01 -6.79
CA VAL A 115 20.21 -8.91 -7.03
C VAL A 115 20.63 -10.35 -6.70
N PRO A 116 19.93 -11.07 -5.79
CA PRO A 116 20.27 -12.46 -5.46
C PRO A 116 19.89 -13.44 -6.57
N VAL A 117 20.75 -14.45 -6.76
CA VAL A 117 20.76 -15.48 -7.83
C VAL A 117 19.48 -16.36 -7.90
N ALA A 118 18.55 -16.26 -6.94
CA ALA A 118 17.34 -17.07 -6.89
C ALA A 118 16.30 -16.76 -8.00
N ILE A 119 16.38 -15.61 -8.66
CA ILE A 119 15.44 -15.18 -9.71
C ILE A 119 15.69 -15.91 -11.05
N ILE A 120 16.90 -16.42 -11.27
CA ILE A 120 17.29 -17.03 -12.55
C ILE A 120 16.75 -18.46 -12.69
N GLU A 121 16.60 -19.21 -11.59
CA GLU A 121 16.08 -20.59 -11.64
C GLU A 121 14.56 -20.68 -11.89
N ALA A 122 13.81 -19.61 -11.58
CA ALA A 122 12.35 -19.57 -11.77
C ALA A 122 11.97 -19.39 -13.26
N VAL A 123 12.73 -18.58 -14.00
CA VAL A 123 12.46 -18.26 -15.41
C VAL A 123 12.70 -19.46 -16.33
N VAL A 124 13.60 -20.38 -15.95
CA VAL A 124 13.89 -21.59 -16.74
C VAL A 124 12.80 -22.66 -16.59
N ARG A 125 12.08 -22.72 -15.45
CA ARG A 125 10.97 -23.67 -15.25
C ARG A 125 9.72 -23.29 -16.03
N GLU A 126 9.48 -22.01 -16.24
CA GLU A 126 8.27 -21.51 -16.92
C GLU A 126 8.34 -21.68 -18.45
N ALA A 127 9.55 -21.69 -19.02
CA ALA A 127 9.77 -21.90 -20.46
C ALA A 127 9.53 -23.37 -20.91
N LEU A 128 9.64 -24.35 -20.01
CA LEU A 128 9.47 -25.77 -20.34
C LEU A 128 8.01 -26.25 -20.29
N ALA A 129 7.12 -25.50 -19.63
CA ALA A 129 5.70 -25.83 -19.49
C ALA A 129 4.84 -25.41 -20.70
N ALA A 130 5.35 -24.51 -21.55
CA ALA A 130 4.61 -24.00 -22.72
C ALA A 130 4.71 -24.90 -23.97
N ALA A 131 5.40 -26.03 -23.91
CA ALA A 131 5.60 -26.93 -25.06
C ALA A 131 4.65 -28.14 -25.13
N VAL A 132 3.73 -28.34 -24.17
CA VAL A 132 2.82 -29.49 -24.16
C VAL A 132 1.39 -29.07 -23.76
N ALA A 133 0.55 -28.74 -24.75
CA ALA A 133 -0.88 -29.09 -24.79
C ALA A 133 -1.60 -28.39 -25.97
N THR A 134 -1.86 -29.15 -27.02
CA THR A 134 -2.91 -28.89 -28.03
C THR A 134 -4.06 -29.89 -27.82
N THR A 135 -5.31 -29.46 -28.10
CA THR A 135 -6.48 -30.19 -28.70
C THR A 135 -7.87 -29.91 -28.07
N ALA A 136 -8.68 -29.11 -28.81
CA ALA A 136 -10.08 -29.27 -29.27
C ALA A 136 -11.35 -29.50 -28.35
N PRO A 137 -12.58 -29.11 -28.83
CA PRO A 137 -13.83 -28.76 -28.07
C PRO A 137 -15.08 -29.66 -28.43
N PRO A 138 -16.36 -29.19 -28.58
CA PRO A 138 -17.42 -28.59 -27.69
C PRO A 138 -18.81 -29.36 -27.71
N THR A 139 -19.87 -28.96 -26.97
CA THR A 139 -21.33 -29.24 -27.27
C THR A 139 -22.31 -28.33 -26.44
N ARG A 140 -23.05 -27.37 -27.04
CA ARG A 140 -24.52 -27.24 -27.38
C ARG A 140 -25.59 -27.41 -26.26
N ILE A 141 -26.38 -26.38 -25.91
CA ILE A 141 -27.72 -25.87 -26.39
C ILE A 141 -28.90 -26.31 -25.48
N LEU A 142 -29.75 -25.35 -25.06
CA LEU A 142 -31.20 -25.29 -25.33
C LEU A 142 -31.80 -23.93 -24.91
N ALA A 143 -32.70 -23.42 -25.75
CA ALA A 143 -33.42 -22.15 -25.64
C ALA A 143 -34.94 -22.44 -25.60
N VAL A 144 -35.75 -21.69 -24.85
CA VAL A 144 -37.19 -21.49 -25.12
C VAL A 144 -37.72 -20.16 -24.55
N ASN A 145 -38.25 -19.35 -25.47
CA ASN A 145 -39.35 -18.37 -25.49
C ASN A 145 -39.92 -17.62 -24.26
N SER A 146 -40.21 -16.35 -24.57
CA SER A 146 -41.00 -15.29 -23.91
C SER A 146 -42.54 -15.37 -24.10
N LEU A 147 -43.33 -14.80 -23.16
CA LEU A 147 -44.57 -14.01 -23.37
C LEU A 147 -45.06 -13.35 -22.03
N PRO A 148 -46.07 -12.44 -21.97
CA PRO A 148 -45.90 -11.11 -21.38
C PRO A 148 -46.83 -10.78 -20.17
N SER A 149 -46.58 -9.58 -19.63
CA SER A 149 -47.21 -8.87 -18.51
C SER A 149 -48.71 -8.50 -18.67
N PRO A 150 -49.47 -8.36 -17.57
CA PRO A 150 -50.60 -7.46 -17.47
C PRO A 150 -50.42 -6.32 -16.44
N THR A 151 -50.85 -5.13 -16.87
CA THR A 151 -50.83 -3.78 -16.27
C THR A 151 -51.85 -3.60 -15.12
N PRO A 152 -51.63 -2.70 -14.13
CA PRO A 152 -52.42 -2.60 -12.89
C PRO A 152 -53.78 -1.88 -13.01
N ILE A 153 -54.71 -2.27 -12.12
CA ILE A 153 -56.09 -1.74 -11.97
C ILE A 153 -56.14 -0.54 -11.02
N ALA A 154 -56.94 0.47 -11.38
CA ALA A 154 -57.13 1.73 -10.67
C ALA A 154 -58.08 1.62 -9.45
N ALA A 155 -57.83 2.49 -8.46
CA ALA A 155 -58.51 2.59 -7.17
C ALA A 155 -59.88 3.33 -7.26
N PRO A 156 -60.88 2.97 -6.43
CA PRO A 156 -62.14 3.69 -6.34
C PRO A 156 -62.10 4.91 -5.38
N THR A 157 -62.85 5.94 -5.79
CA THR A 157 -63.10 7.24 -5.16
C THR A 157 -63.90 7.14 -3.84
N PRO A 158 -63.58 7.92 -2.79
CA PRO A 158 -64.36 7.93 -1.55
C PRO A 158 -65.65 8.77 -1.65
N THR A 159 -66.73 8.23 -1.08
CA THR A 159 -68.05 8.86 -0.99
C THR A 159 -68.19 9.62 0.34
N HIS A 160 -68.68 10.86 0.30
CA HIS A 160 -68.95 11.67 1.50
C HIS A 160 -70.22 11.18 2.23
N VAL A 161 -70.12 10.97 3.55
CA VAL A 161 -71.24 10.68 4.46
C VAL A 161 -71.50 11.92 5.33
N PRO A 162 -72.76 12.35 5.54
CA PRO A 162 -73.06 13.56 6.31
C PRO A 162 -72.83 13.41 7.82
N THR A 163 -72.34 14.51 8.40
CA THR A 163 -71.97 14.73 9.80
C THR A 163 -73.18 14.70 10.75
N PRO A 164 -73.17 13.93 11.86
CA PRO A 164 -74.17 14.07 12.92
C PRO A 164 -73.91 15.29 13.83
N ILE A 165 -75.00 15.94 14.24
CA ILE A 165 -75.05 17.11 15.14
C ILE A 165 -74.58 16.72 16.56
N PRO A 166 -73.75 17.54 17.23
CA PRO A 166 -73.24 17.23 18.57
C PRO A 166 -74.34 17.37 19.64
N THR A 167 -74.51 16.30 20.42
CA THR A 167 -75.26 16.31 21.68
C THR A 167 -74.31 16.70 22.80
N LEU A 168 -74.66 17.69 23.63
CA LEU A 168 -73.84 18.14 24.75
C LEU A 168 -73.76 17.04 25.82
N ALA A 169 -72.56 16.49 26.04
CA ALA A 169 -72.28 15.53 27.11
C ALA A 169 -71.96 16.27 28.43
N PRO A 170 -72.35 15.72 29.59
CA PRO A 170 -72.12 16.35 30.90
C PRO A 170 -70.63 16.39 31.27
N THR A 171 -70.26 17.46 31.96
CA THR A 171 -68.90 17.79 32.41
C THR A 171 -68.33 16.70 33.35
N PRO A 172 -67.15 16.12 33.08
CA PRO A 172 -66.56 15.10 33.94
C PRO A 172 -66.05 15.70 35.26
N ILE A 173 -66.26 14.94 36.34
CA ILE A 173 -65.74 15.21 37.69
C ILE A 173 -64.22 14.99 37.68
N PRO A 174 -63.40 15.87 38.30
CA PRO A 174 -61.94 15.72 38.30
C PRO A 174 -61.50 14.43 39.01
N VAL A 175 -60.79 13.58 38.28
CA VAL A 175 -60.09 12.40 38.80
C VAL A 175 -58.85 12.86 39.59
N PRO A 176 -58.58 12.34 40.80
CA PRO A 176 -57.39 12.71 41.55
C PRO A 176 -56.12 12.37 40.77
N THR A 177 -55.26 13.36 40.60
CA THR A 177 -54.00 13.28 39.86
C THR A 177 -53.08 12.25 40.51
N PRO A 178 -52.50 11.29 39.77
CA PRO A 178 -51.51 10.37 40.33
C PRO A 178 -50.31 11.17 40.85
N MET A 179 -49.90 10.86 42.08
CA MET A 179 -48.70 11.42 42.70
C MET A 179 -47.47 11.14 41.81
N PRO A 180 -46.60 12.13 41.54
CA PRO A 180 -45.49 11.95 40.63
C PRO A 180 -44.58 10.83 41.13
N THR A 181 -44.51 9.75 40.36
CA THR A 181 -43.53 8.67 40.57
C THR A 181 -42.16 9.27 40.32
N SER A 182 -41.25 9.20 41.30
CA SER A 182 -39.88 9.70 41.15
C SER A 182 -39.24 9.03 39.94
N ILE A 183 -38.86 9.82 38.95
CA ILE A 183 -38.07 9.35 37.80
C ILE A 183 -36.80 8.71 38.35
N PRO A 184 -36.47 7.44 38.04
CA PRO A 184 -35.23 6.84 38.50
C PRO A 184 -34.06 7.70 38.00
N THR A 185 -33.21 8.15 38.92
CA THR A 185 -31.98 8.87 38.60
C THR A 185 -31.16 7.98 37.65
N PRO A 186 -30.72 8.48 36.47
CA PRO A 186 -29.95 7.67 35.55
C PRO A 186 -28.69 7.18 36.24
N THR A 187 -28.52 5.86 36.30
CA THR A 187 -27.28 5.25 36.80
C THR A 187 -26.13 5.77 35.93
N PRO A 188 -25.03 6.31 36.50
CA PRO A 188 -23.96 6.88 35.71
C PRO A 188 -23.39 5.81 34.76
N ARG A 189 -23.29 6.16 33.47
CA ARG A 189 -22.69 5.28 32.46
C ARG A 189 -21.27 4.93 32.90
N PRO A 190 -20.86 3.65 32.90
CA PRO A 190 -19.49 3.27 33.18
C PRO A 190 -18.51 4.00 32.25
N GLY A 191 -17.44 4.56 32.80
CA GLY A 191 -16.38 5.23 32.06
C GLY A 191 -15.87 6.52 32.71
N THR A 192 -14.72 6.98 32.25
CA THR A 192 -14.07 8.21 32.73
C THR A 192 -14.47 9.38 31.85
N LYS A 193 -15.02 10.44 32.45
CA LYS A 193 -15.32 11.68 31.74
C LYS A 193 -14.10 12.60 31.73
N ILE A 194 -13.68 13.00 30.55
CA ILE A 194 -12.57 13.92 30.33
C ILE A 194 -13.17 15.26 29.89
N GLY A 195 -13.28 16.20 30.83
CA GLY A 195 -13.61 17.59 30.54
C GLY A 195 -12.38 18.35 30.05
N ASN A 196 -12.34 19.66 30.30
CA ASN A 196 -11.13 20.44 30.08
C ASN A 196 -10.10 20.08 31.14
N MET A 197 -8.97 19.50 30.73
CA MET A 197 -7.90 19.13 31.63
C MET A 197 -6.53 19.40 31.03
N LEU A 198 -5.59 19.77 31.88
CA LEU A 198 -4.19 19.95 31.54
C LEU A 198 -3.40 18.71 31.95
N VAL A 199 -2.72 18.07 31.01
CA VAL A 199 -1.82 16.95 31.24
C VAL A 199 -0.39 17.51 31.32
N SER A 200 0.02 17.90 32.54
CA SER A 200 1.29 18.56 32.83
C SER A 200 2.41 17.62 33.30
N GLN A 201 2.09 16.34 33.50
CA GLN A 201 3.02 15.27 33.82
C GLN A 201 2.58 13.99 33.12
N ASP A 202 3.50 13.05 32.97
CA ASP A 202 3.22 11.78 32.30
C ASP A 202 1.99 11.11 32.92
N THR A 203 1.06 10.73 32.05
CA THR A 203 -0.26 10.24 32.45
C THR A 203 -0.59 9.01 31.64
N THR A 204 -1.22 8.03 32.29
CA THR A 204 -1.63 6.79 31.63
C THR A 204 -3.14 6.60 31.72
N TRP A 205 -3.78 6.46 30.56
CA TRP A 205 -5.16 6.01 30.44
C TRP A 205 -5.17 4.49 30.36
N ARG A 206 -5.72 3.86 31.40
CA ARG A 206 -5.74 2.41 31.59
C ARG A 206 -7.08 1.84 31.16
N LYS A 207 -7.09 0.56 30.77
CA LYS A 207 -8.31 -0.18 30.44
C LYS A 207 -9.36 -0.14 31.56
N SER A 208 -8.94 -0.11 32.83
CA SER A 208 -9.84 0.00 33.98
C SER A 208 -10.64 1.31 34.06
N GLY A 209 -10.16 2.38 33.39
CA GLY A 209 -10.87 3.66 33.29
C GLY A 209 -11.69 3.81 32.00
N SER A 210 -11.64 2.81 31.12
CA SER A 210 -12.32 2.82 29.82
C SER A 210 -13.83 2.55 29.96
N PRO A 211 -14.68 3.17 29.11
CA PRO A 211 -14.36 4.15 28.06
C PRO A 211 -13.98 5.52 28.60
N PHE A 212 -13.09 6.23 27.91
CA PHE A 212 -12.80 7.64 28.15
C PHE A 212 -13.67 8.51 27.25
N PHE A 213 -14.61 9.24 27.83
CA PHE A 213 -15.49 10.17 27.11
C PHE A 213 -14.84 11.55 27.06
N LEU A 214 -14.40 11.99 25.87
CA LEU A 214 -13.89 13.33 25.67
C LEU A 214 -15.07 14.30 25.58
N GLU A 215 -15.44 14.91 26.70
CA GLU A 215 -16.46 15.96 26.79
C GLU A 215 -15.83 17.37 26.70
N GLY A 216 -14.52 17.48 26.89
CA GLY A 216 -13.73 18.69 26.71
C GLY A 216 -12.33 18.42 26.16
N GLU A 217 -11.41 19.36 26.34
CA GLU A 217 -10.05 19.29 25.82
C GLU A 217 -9.06 18.69 26.84
N ALA A 218 -8.41 17.58 26.50
CA ALA A 218 -7.23 17.09 27.21
C ALA A 218 -5.96 17.65 26.57
N GLN A 219 -5.30 18.59 27.23
CA GLN A 219 -4.13 19.30 26.70
C GLN A 219 -2.82 18.68 27.19
N VAL A 220 -2.12 17.95 26.33
CA VAL A 220 -0.81 17.33 26.58
C VAL A 220 0.32 18.33 26.33
N LEU A 221 0.97 18.75 27.40
CA LEU A 221 2.03 19.76 27.33
C LEU A 221 3.32 19.23 26.69
N LYS A 222 4.12 20.15 26.16
CA LYS A 222 5.43 19.84 25.58
C LYS A 222 6.32 19.12 26.61
N GLY A 223 6.94 18.02 26.18
CA GLY A 223 7.81 17.20 27.04
C GLY A 223 7.07 16.22 27.96
N VAL A 224 5.74 16.15 27.86
CA VAL A 224 4.89 15.23 28.62
C VAL A 224 4.34 14.15 27.68
N THR A 225 4.16 12.94 28.20
CA THR A 225 3.56 11.82 27.48
C THR A 225 2.20 11.42 28.06
N LEU A 226 1.18 11.41 27.20
CA LEU A 226 -0.07 10.70 27.48
C LEU A 226 0.03 9.30 26.87
N THR A 227 0.05 8.27 27.71
CA THR A 227 0.03 6.86 27.29
C THR A 227 -1.39 6.32 27.33
N ILE A 228 -1.86 5.74 26.23
CA ILE A 228 -3.16 5.05 26.13
C ILE A 228 -2.87 3.56 26.00
N GLU A 229 -3.25 2.78 27.01
CA GLU A 229 -2.92 1.35 27.08
C GLU A 229 -3.77 0.48 26.13
N PRO A 230 -3.32 -0.74 25.81
CA PRO A 230 -4.10 -1.71 25.04
C PRO A 230 -5.51 -1.93 25.60
N GLY A 231 -6.47 -2.13 24.69
CA GLY A 231 -7.89 -2.35 25.02
C GLY A 231 -8.65 -1.12 25.50
N VAL A 232 -8.03 0.07 25.53
CA VAL A 232 -8.74 1.31 25.87
C VAL A 232 -9.64 1.73 24.71
N THR A 233 -10.88 2.07 25.04
CA THR A 233 -11.82 2.82 24.19
C THR A 233 -11.83 4.29 24.56
N VAL A 234 -11.67 5.17 23.57
CA VAL A 234 -11.78 6.64 23.67
C VAL A 234 -12.90 7.10 22.74
N ILE A 235 -13.84 7.87 23.27
CA ILE A 235 -15.03 8.33 22.56
C ILE A 235 -15.01 9.86 22.51
N GLY A 236 -14.81 10.42 21.32
CA GLY A 236 -14.86 11.86 21.07
C GLY A 236 -16.28 12.36 21.20
N SER A 237 -16.68 12.87 22.37
CA SER A 237 -18.04 13.34 22.68
C SER A 237 -18.13 14.88 22.58
N GLY A 238 -17.58 15.43 21.49
CA GLY A 238 -17.38 16.87 21.27
C GLY A 238 -16.07 17.43 21.83
N GLY A 239 -15.35 16.65 22.63
CA GLY A 239 -14.00 16.95 23.11
C GLY A 239 -12.89 16.36 22.23
N ARG A 240 -11.64 16.70 22.56
CA ARG A 240 -10.43 16.31 21.79
C ARG A 240 -9.21 16.15 22.70
N ILE A 241 -8.17 15.53 22.16
CA ILE A 241 -6.83 15.48 22.78
C ILE A 241 -5.93 16.43 22.01
N SER A 242 -5.61 17.57 22.62
CA SER A 242 -4.66 18.53 22.05
C SER A 242 -3.26 18.22 22.55
N PHE A 243 -2.24 18.24 21.69
CA PHE A 243 -0.90 17.82 22.11
C PHE A 243 0.23 18.66 21.51
N ALA A 244 1.03 19.24 22.40
CA ALA A 244 2.39 19.75 22.11
C ALA A 244 3.48 18.78 22.60
N GLY A 245 3.11 17.81 23.45
CA GLY A 245 3.96 16.69 23.85
C GLY A 245 3.72 15.45 22.98
N THR A 246 3.82 14.29 23.63
CA THR A 246 3.66 12.99 22.98
C THR A 246 2.35 12.34 23.39
N VAL A 247 1.59 11.84 22.43
CA VAL A 247 0.50 10.90 22.67
C VAL A 247 0.91 9.55 22.12
N MET A 248 0.95 8.54 22.99
CA MET A 248 1.38 7.19 22.67
C MET A 248 0.21 6.23 22.90
N ALA A 249 -0.44 5.84 21.80
CA ALA A 249 -1.56 4.91 21.78
C ALA A 249 -1.13 3.60 21.13
N GLU A 250 -0.46 2.76 21.92
CA GLU A 250 0.09 1.48 21.45
C GLU A 250 -0.78 0.32 21.95
N GLY A 251 -1.73 -0.08 21.11
CA GLY A 251 -2.55 -1.27 21.34
C GLY A 251 -1.77 -2.57 21.13
N LYS A 252 -2.50 -3.69 21.20
CA LYS A 252 -1.98 -5.01 20.80
C LYS A 252 -2.86 -5.57 19.70
N SER A 253 -2.30 -6.42 18.83
CA SER A 253 -3.10 -7.15 17.82
C SER A 253 -4.28 -7.90 18.45
N SER A 254 -4.10 -8.46 19.65
CA SER A 254 -5.11 -9.17 20.44
C SER A 254 -6.01 -8.27 21.30
N ASP A 255 -5.65 -7.00 21.51
CA ASP A 255 -6.36 -6.07 22.40
C ASP A 255 -6.17 -4.64 21.88
N LYS A 256 -6.87 -4.34 20.77
CA LYS A 256 -6.74 -3.08 20.04
C LYS A 256 -7.31 -1.91 20.83
N ILE A 257 -6.76 -0.73 20.62
CA ILE A 257 -7.35 0.53 21.11
C ILE A 257 -8.51 0.90 20.17
N SER A 258 -9.61 1.42 20.71
CA SER A 258 -10.74 1.92 19.92
C SER A 258 -10.85 3.44 20.03
N PHE A 259 -10.89 4.13 18.89
CA PHE A 259 -11.23 5.55 18.79
C PHE A 259 -12.57 5.69 18.07
N GLU A 260 -13.57 6.17 18.79
CA GLU A 260 -14.91 6.44 18.24
C GLU A 260 -15.12 7.95 18.11
N LEU A 261 -15.22 8.42 16.87
CA LEU A 261 -15.39 9.83 16.56
C LEU A 261 -16.88 10.13 16.40
N THR A 262 -17.44 10.99 17.25
CA THR A 262 -18.81 11.51 17.04
C THR A 262 -18.83 12.82 16.25
N THR A 263 -17.68 13.51 16.19
CA THR A 263 -17.39 14.74 15.43
C THR A 263 -16.05 14.61 14.71
N ALA A 264 -15.77 15.48 13.73
CA ALA A 264 -14.45 15.52 13.09
C ALA A 264 -13.33 15.91 14.08
N GLY A 265 -12.18 15.25 13.97
CA GLY A 265 -10.97 15.52 14.75
C GLY A 265 -11.05 15.05 16.20
N ILE A 266 -10.35 13.96 16.54
CA ILE A 266 -10.19 13.52 17.94
C ILE A 266 -8.85 13.95 18.53
N PHE A 267 -7.86 14.14 17.67
CA PHE A 267 -6.52 14.61 18.00
C PHE A 267 -6.31 16.01 17.43
N ASP A 268 -5.72 16.92 18.19
CA ASP A 268 -5.35 18.25 17.74
C ASP A 268 -3.87 18.55 18.00
N GLY A 269 -3.05 18.39 16.96
CA GLY A 269 -1.61 18.51 17.04
C GLY A 269 -1.16 19.97 17.04
N GLN A 270 -0.36 20.33 18.04
CA GLN A 270 0.30 21.62 18.08
C GLN A 270 1.57 21.58 17.21
N ALA A 271 1.68 22.57 16.33
CA ALA A 271 2.76 22.69 15.36
C ALA A 271 4.18 22.49 15.95
N ARG A 272 5.03 21.75 15.22
CA ARG A 272 6.47 21.49 15.44
C ARG A 272 6.85 20.66 16.65
N THR A 273 5.91 20.31 17.52
CA THR A 273 6.24 19.65 18.80
C THR A 273 5.37 18.45 19.11
N GLY A 274 4.12 18.44 18.63
CA GLY A 274 3.23 17.29 18.82
C GLY A 274 3.76 16.04 18.12
N ILE A 275 3.83 14.94 18.87
CA ILE A 275 4.11 13.60 18.36
C ILE A 275 2.92 12.70 18.71
N LEU A 276 2.34 12.08 17.69
CA LEU A 276 1.28 11.07 17.84
C LEU A 276 1.79 9.73 17.33
N ILE A 277 1.78 8.72 18.18
CA ILE A 277 2.08 7.33 17.82
C ILE A 277 0.81 6.52 18.04
N VAL A 278 0.33 5.86 16.99
CA VAL A 278 -0.84 4.98 17.04
C VAL A 278 -0.44 3.61 16.48
N ARG A 279 -0.59 2.56 17.28
CA ARG A 279 -0.37 1.18 16.85
C ARG A 279 -1.55 0.30 17.25
N HIS A 280 -1.92 -0.64 16.39
CA HIS A 280 -2.98 -1.61 16.66
C HIS A 280 -4.29 -0.96 17.16
N ALA A 281 -4.78 0.04 16.45
CA ALA A 281 -6.03 0.73 16.77
C ALA A 281 -7.14 0.44 15.76
N ILE A 282 -8.39 0.61 16.19
CA ILE A 282 -9.57 0.71 15.34
C ILE A 282 -10.10 2.14 15.47
N ILE A 283 -10.09 2.87 14.36
CA ILE A 283 -10.56 4.24 14.26
C ILE A 283 -11.88 4.23 13.49
N THR A 284 -12.96 4.66 14.15
CA THR A 284 -14.31 4.66 13.57
C THR A 284 -14.88 6.08 13.56
N GLY A 285 -15.04 6.63 12.35
CA GLY A 285 -15.74 7.89 12.09
C GLY A 285 -17.09 7.74 11.40
N ILE A 286 -17.55 6.49 11.18
CA ILE A 286 -18.85 6.21 10.57
C ILE A 286 -19.96 6.88 11.39
N GLY A 287 -20.73 7.77 10.76
CA GLY A 287 -21.84 8.47 11.40
C GLY A 287 -21.44 9.70 12.24
N ALA A 288 -20.17 10.10 12.23
CA ALA A 288 -19.74 11.37 12.81
C ALA A 288 -20.49 12.53 12.13
N LYS A 289 -21.04 13.42 12.94
CA LYS A 289 -21.79 14.59 12.49
C LYS A 289 -20.88 15.79 12.64
N ASP A 290 -20.91 16.66 11.65
CA ASP A 290 -20.19 17.93 11.62
C ASP A 290 -18.72 17.85 11.21
N THR A 291 -18.52 18.55 10.12
CA THR A 291 -17.47 18.47 9.12
C THR A 291 -17.26 19.96 8.88
N ALA A 292 -16.55 20.62 9.80
CA ALA A 292 -16.46 22.08 9.76
C ALA A 292 -16.02 22.51 8.35
N LEU A 293 -16.82 23.37 7.70
CA LEU A 293 -16.62 23.85 6.32
C LEU A 293 -16.86 22.82 5.18
N GLY A 294 -17.63 21.75 5.43
CA GLY A 294 -17.93 20.73 4.40
C GLY A 294 -16.78 19.77 4.12
N VAL A 295 -15.80 19.71 5.04
CA VAL A 295 -14.63 18.83 4.96
C VAL A 295 -14.94 17.55 5.72
N GLY A 296 -14.78 16.39 5.06
CA GLY A 296 -15.00 15.06 5.62
C GLY A 296 -14.32 14.77 6.97
N VAL A 297 -14.70 13.68 7.62
CA VAL A 297 -14.23 13.31 8.96
C VAL A 297 -12.71 13.17 8.99
N SER A 298 -12.02 14.02 9.77
CA SER A 298 -10.59 13.92 10.00
C SER A 298 -10.28 13.16 11.29
N PHE A 299 -9.18 12.41 11.30
CA PHE A 299 -8.67 11.79 12.52
C PHE A 299 -7.88 12.81 13.37
N ILE A 300 -6.99 13.56 12.70
CA ILE A 300 -6.10 14.54 13.33
C ILE A 300 -6.39 15.93 12.75
N THR A 301 -6.48 16.92 13.63
CA THR A 301 -6.49 18.35 13.30
C THR A 301 -5.17 19.03 13.63
N THR A 302 -4.86 20.11 12.92
CA THR A 302 -3.64 20.92 13.10
C THR A 302 -3.86 22.35 12.62
N GLN A 303 -3.02 23.29 13.05
CA GLN A 303 -3.12 24.69 12.65
C GLN A 303 -2.60 24.93 11.22
N LEU A 304 -3.31 25.77 10.47
CA LEU A 304 -3.05 26.11 9.05
C LEU A 304 -1.62 26.62 8.75
N PHE A 305 -0.91 27.22 9.71
CA PHE A 305 0.33 27.97 9.48
C PHE A 305 1.52 27.58 10.38
N GLY A 306 1.47 26.41 11.01
CA GLY A 306 2.56 25.90 11.85
C GLY A 306 3.59 25.07 11.09
N GLY A 307 4.81 24.88 11.63
CA GLY A 307 5.63 23.75 11.14
C GLY A 307 5.01 22.44 11.61
N GLY A 308 5.07 21.38 10.81
CA GLY A 308 4.24 20.19 11.01
C GLY A 308 4.45 19.46 12.35
N MET A 309 3.39 18.79 12.82
CA MET A 309 3.46 17.76 13.86
C MET A 309 3.93 16.42 13.25
N THR A 310 4.29 15.44 14.07
CA THR A 310 4.62 14.07 13.61
C THR A 310 3.51 13.10 13.97
N ALA A 311 3.07 12.29 13.00
CA ALA A 311 2.16 11.18 13.22
C ALA A 311 2.77 9.88 12.68
N GLU A 312 2.88 8.87 13.54
CA GLU A 312 3.31 7.51 13.19
C GLU A 312 2.14 6.57 13.45
N ILE A 313 1.67 5.90 12.40
CA ILE A 313 0.45 5.11 12.45
C ILE A 313 0.72 3.75 11.83
N HIS A 314 0.60 2.71 12.66
CA HIS A 314 0.88 1.35 12.25
C HIS A 314 -0.22 0.37 12.63
N ASP A 315 -0.37 -0.68 11.82
CA ASP A 315 -1.16 -1.87 12.16
C ASP A 315 -2.61 -1.57 12.57
N SER A 316 -3.17 -0.48 12.04
CA SER A 316 -4.45 0.10 12.48
C SER A 316 -5.49 0.09 11.36
N ILE A 317 -6.76 0.16 11.76
CA ILE A 317 -7.91 0.06 10.86
C ILE A 317 -8.68 1.37 10.91
N PHE A 318 -8.83 2.03 9.77
CA PHE A 318 -9.61 3.26 9.60
C PHE A 318 -10.93 2.95 8.91
N ARG A 319 -12.04 3.40 9.50
CA ARG A 319 -13.40 3.19 9.01
C ARG A 319 -14.18 4.50 9.03
N GLY A 320 -14.65 4.96 7.87
CA GLY A 320 -15.41 6.22 7.79
C GLY A 320 -14.60 7.46 8.16
N ILE A 321 -13.29 7.41 7.90
CA ILE A 321 -12.37 8.55 8.01
C ILE A 321 -12.01 9.01 6.60
N GLU A 322 -12.12 10.31 6.32
CA GLU A 322 -11.80 10.89 5.02
C GLU A 322 -10.45 11.61 4.99
N TYR A 323 -9.98 12.09 6.15
CA TYR A 323 -8.69 12.75 6.27
C TYR A 323 -7.88 12.14 7.41
N LEU A 324 -6.62 11.80 7.16
CA LEU A 324 -5.71 11.45 8.24
C LEU A 324 -5.35 12.70 9.05
N VAL A 325 -4.91 13.75 8.37
CA VAL A 325 -4.54 15.05 8.94
C VAL A 325 -5.18 16.20 8.16
N TYR A 326 -5.80 17.17 8.84
CA TYR A 326 -6.39 18.35 8.20
C TYR A 326 -6.42 19.57 9.14
N PRO A 327 -6.27 20.83 8.69
CA PRO A 327 -5.80 21.28 7.38
C PRO A 327 -4.28 21.46 7.28
N GLY A 328 -3.57 21.62 8.41
CA GLY A 328 -2.16 22.02 8.45
C GLY A 328 -1.14 20.95 8.02
N PRO A 329 0.13 21.34 7.84
CA PRO A 329 1.21 20.43 7.45
C PRO A 329 1.53 19.41 8.56
N ALA A 330 2.01 18.23 8.17
CA ALA A 330 2.53 17.21 9.11
C ALA A 330 3.65 16.37 8.47
N THR A 331 4.41 15.67 9.31
CA THR A 331 5.21 14.51 8.90
C THR A 331 4.44 13.27 9.28
N VAL A 332 4.08 12.45 8.29
CA VAL A 332 3.24 11.27 8.49
C VAL A 332 3.99 10.03 8.02
N THR A 333 4.10 9.05 8.91
CA THR A 333 4.43 7.67 8.57
C THR A 333 3.19 6.82 8.78
N ALA A 334 2.74 6.12 7.74
CA ALA A 334 1.60 5.22 7.81
C ALA A 334 1.97 3.88 7.18
N GLU A 335 2.03 2.82 7.98
CA GLU A 335 2.39 1.48 7.47
C GLU A 335 1.50 0.38 8.02
N HIS A 336 1.24 -0.67 7.23
CA HIS A 336 0.44 -1.83 7.66
C HIS A 336 -0.98 -1.47 8.12
N ASN A 337 -1.55 -0.37 7.61
CA ASN A 337 -2.91 0.04 7.94
C ASN A 337 -3.93 -0.47 6.91
N ILE A 338 -5.19 -0.55 7.34
CA ILE A 338 -6.34 -0.84 6.49
C ILE A 338 -7.23 0.40 6.44
N PHE A 339 -7.46 0.95 5.26
CA PHE A 339 -8.37 2.07 5.02
C PHE A 339 -9.60 1.58 4.26
N ARG A 340 -10.78 1.66 4.89
CA ARG A 340 -12.04 1.18 4.30
C ARG A 340 -13.26 1.95 4.82
N ASP A 341 -14.43 1.62 4.28
CA ASP A 341 -15.73 2.17 4.71
C ASP A 341 -15.81 3.70 4.63
N SER A 342 -15.02 4.31 3.73
CA SER A 342 -15.02 5.75 3.40
C SER A 342 -15.20 5.93 1.90
N THR A 343 -15.74 7.07 1.47
CA THR A 343 -15.86 7.42 0.05
C THR A 343 -14.50 7.72 -0.58
N GLN A 344 -13.65 8.42 0.15
CA GLN A 344 -12.29 8.82 -0.23
C GLN A 344 -11.40 8.82 1.02
N PHE A 345 -10.08 8.82 0.82
CA PHE A 345 -9.12 9.03 1.89
C PHE A 345 -8.01 9.95 1.43
N ARG A 346 -7.79 11.02 2.20
CA ARG A 346 -6.74 12.01 1.98
C ARG A 346 -5.74 11.92 3.13
N PHE A 347 -4.46 11.87 2.80
CA PHE A 347 -3.44 11.87 3.85
C PHE A 347 -3.38 13.23 4.54
N THR A 348 -3.26 14.31 3.76
CA THR A 348 -3.11 15.66 4.30
C THR A 348 -3.84 16.71 3.46
N GLY A 349 -4.18 17.84 4.09
CA GLY A 349 -4.79 19.00 3.42
C GLY A 349 -3.80 20.02 2.83
N ASN A 350 -2.50 19.93 3.16
CA ASN A 350 -1.43 20.87 2.77
C ASN A 350 -0.05 20.17 2.71
N SER A 351 1.01 20.91 2.33
CA SER A 351 2.41 20.43 2.22
C SER A 351 2.83 19.58 3.42
N SER A 352 3.07 18.30 3.21
CA SER A 352 3.40 17.36 4.29
C SER A 352 4.46 16.38 3.80
N SER A 353 5.30 15.90 4.70
CA SER A 353 6.25 14.83 4.38
C SER A 353 5.57 13.49 4.64
N LEU A 354 5.30 12.73 3.58
CA LEU A 354 4.54 11.49 3.66
C LEU A 354 5.43 10.27 3.37
N ALA A 355 5.36 9.28 4.25
CA ALA A 355 5.84 7.93 4.04
C ALA A 355 4.70 6.94 4.29
N VAL A 356 3.96 6.61 3.23
CA VAL A 356 2.78 5.76 3.26
C VAL A 356 3.07 4.48 2.49
N ARG A 357 3.37 3.40 3.21
CA ARG A 357 3.83 2.14 2.61
C ARG A 357 3.17 0.92 3.20
N TYR A 358 3.04 -0.15 2.43
CA TYR A 358 2.52 -1.43 2.93
C TYR A 358 1.13 -1.32 3.54
N ASN A 359 0.30 -0.38 3.06
CA ASN A 359 -1.09 -0.26 3.50
C ASN A 359 -2.04 -0.93 2.50
N CYS A 360 -3.20 -1.32 3.03
CA CYS A 360 -4.36 -1.72 2.24
C CYS A 360 -5.34 -0.54 2.12
N PHE A 361 -5.75 -0.24 0.89
CA PHE A 361 -6.87 0.66 0.60
C PHE A 361 -8.00 -0.14 -0.03
N ASN A 362 -9.18 -0.12 0.58
CA ASN A 362 -10.39 -0.75 0.05
C ASN A 362 -11.53 0.27 0.02
N MET A 363 -11.49 1.14 -1.00
CA MET A 363 -12.36 2.31 -1.12
C MET A 363 -12.76 2.56 -2.57
N PRO A 364 -13.91 3.20 -2.83
CA PRO A 364 -14.38 3.46 -4.18
C PRO A 364 -13.57 4.55 -4.92
N TRP A 365 -12.66 5.24 -4.22
CA TRP A 365 -11.75 6.26 -4.76
C TRP A 365 -10.28 5.86 -4.56
N PRO A 366 -9.38 6.31 -5.46
CA PRO A 366 -7.94 6.21 -5.22
C PRO A 366 -7.55 6.96 -3.94
N PRO A 367 -6.45 6.57 -3.27
CA PRO A 367 -5.82 7.41 -2.26
C PRO A 367 -5.54 8.80 -2.84
N VAL A 368 -5.75 9.83 -2.02
CA VAL A 368 -5.62 11.22 -2.46
C VAL A 368 -4.45 11.89 -1.73
N ASP A 369 -3.58 12.51 -2.51
CA ASP A 369 -2.54 13.40 -2.00
C ASP A 369 -2.44 14.65 -2.89
N VAL A 370 -2.28 15.80 -2.23
CA VAL A 370 -2.12 17.10 -2.86
C VAL A 370 -0.79 17.68 -2.41
N HIS A 371 0.21 17.56 -3.26
CA HIS A 371 1.59 17.81 -2.88
C HIS A 371 2.18 19.03 -3.59
N THR A 372 2.64 20.00 -2.80
CA THR A 372 3.07 21.31 -3.31
C THR A 372 4.57 21.56 -3.16
N LYS A 373 5.29 20.78 -2.34
CA LYS A 373 6.72 20.92 -2.14
C LYS A 373 7.34 19.62 -1.63
N ASP A 374 8.57 19.35 -2.05
CA ASP A 374 9.38 18.18 -1.67
C ASP A 374 8.82 16.89 -2.29
N ILE A 375 9.06 15.73 -1.67
CA ILE A 375 8.64 14.43 -2.20
C ILE A 375 7.84 13.66 -1.14
N SER A 376 6.64 13.22 -1.52
CA SER A 376 5.85 12.22 -0.79
C SER A 376 6.15 10.81 -1.33
N SER A 377 6.26 9.82 -0.46
CA SER A 377 6.23 8.39 -0.83
C SER A 377 4.88 7.78 -0.48
N ILE A 378 4.13 7.34 -1.49
CA ILE A 378 2.88 6.60 -1.36
C ILE A 378 3.04 5.33 -2.22
N ASN A 379 4.02 4.49 -1.87
CA ASN A 379 4.45 3.33 -2.67
C ASN A 379 4.31 2.02 -1.89
N PHE A 380 4.41 0.87 -2.58
CA PHE A 380 4.29 -0.47 -1.98
C PHE A 380 2.95 -0.76 -1.28
N ASN A 381 1.87 -0.11 -1.71
CA ASN A 381 0.53 -0.33 -1.17
C ASN A 381 -0.31 -1.24 -2.07
N SER A 382 -1.37 -1.83 -1.50
CA SER A 382 -2.38 -2.60 -2.23
C SER A 382 -3.69 -1.83 -2.28
N ILE A 383 -4.13 -1.45 -3.48
CA ILE A 383 -5.27 -0.56 -3.70
C ILE A 383 -6.40 -1.33 -4.39
N TYR A 384 -7.57 -1.33 -3.76
CA TYR A 384 -8.79 -2.00 -4.17
C TYR A 384 -9.98 -1.06 -4.14
N GLY A 385 -11.11 -1.51 -4.71
CA GLY A 385 -12.40 -0.85 -4.59
C GLY A 385 -12.66 0.24 -5.63
N VAL A 386 -11.61 0.83 -6.21
CA VAL A 386 -11.73 1.79 -7.32
C VAL A 386 -12.26 1.06 -8.55
N LYS A 387 -13.24 1.65 -9.25
CA LYS A 387 -13.93 1.01 -10.38
C LYS A 387 -13.66 1.74 -11.70
N THR A 388 -13.68 0.98 -12.78
CA THR A 388 -13.69 1.50 -14.15
C THR A 388 -15.13 1.56 -14.69
N PRO A 389 -15.48 2.55 -15.55
CA PRO A 389 -14.64 3.66 -16.01
C PRO A 389 -14.40 4.71 -14.91
N ILE A 390 -13.27 5.43 -15.01
CA ILE A 390 -12.96 6.55 -14.11
C ILE A 390 -14.00 7.66 -14.29
N SER A 391 -14.74 7.96 -13.22
CA SER A 391 -15.73 9.04 -13.15
C SER A 391 -15.08 10.41 -13.41
N GLU A 392 -15.87 11.38 -13.85
CA GLU A 392 -15.39 12.75 -14.07
C GLU A 392 -14.84 13.39 -12.79
N GLU A 393 -15.46 13.09 -11.65
CA GLU A 393 -15.01 13.59 -10.34
C GLU A 393 -13.61 13.07 -9.98
N MET A 394 -13.27 11.82 -10.32
CA MET A 394 -11.96 11.23 -10.00
C MET A 394 -10.83 11.72 -10.91
N ARG A 395 -11.14 12.28 -12.09
CA ARG A 395 -10.13 12.63 -13.08
C ARG A 395 -9.21 13.73 -12.57
N GLY A 396 -7.92 13.42 -12.48
CA GLY A 396 -6.90 14.32 -11.94
C GLY A 396 -7.04 14.63 -10.45
N ASN A 397 -7.92 13.95 -9.70
CA ASN A 397 -8.22 14.25 -8.30
C ASN A 397 -7.72 13.18 -7.31
N GLY A 398 -7.03 12.15 -7.79
CA GLY A 398 -6.28 11.19 -6.97
C GLY A 398 -4.97 11.82 -6.48
N PHE A 399 -3.87 11.54 -7.17
CA PHE A 399 -2.58 12.18 -6.87
C PHE A 399 -2.39 13.47 -7.65
N GLN A 400 -2.09 14.56 -6.92
CA GLN A 400 -2.00 15.91 -7.45
C GLN A 400 -0.65 16.54 -7.08
N ALA A 401 0.24 16.67 -8.06
CA ALA A 401 1.61 17.15 -7.90
C ALA A 401 1.76 18.63 -8.34
N PHE A 402 1.21 19.56 -7.57
CA PHE A 402 1.21 21.00 -7.86
C PHE A 402 2.59 21.67 -7.79
N GLY A 403 3.57 21.04 -7.14
CA GLY A 403 4.93 21.58 -7.04
C GLY A 403 5.94 20.64 -6.41
N GLY A 404 5.46 19.78 -5.50
CA GLY A 404 6.22 18.62 -5.03
C GLY A 404 5.91 17.41 -5.91
N SER A 405 6.76 16.38 -5.81
CA SER A 405 6.57 15.12 -6.55
C SER A 405 6.03 14.01 -5.64
N ILE A 406 5.38 13.02 -6.23
CA ILE A 406 4.83 11.87 -5.50
C ILE A 406 5.41 10.61 -6.10
N ASP A 407 6.16 9.85 -5.28
CA ASP A 407 6.54 8.48 -5.60
C ASP A 407 5.37 7.55 -5.26
N ALA A 408 4.64 7.15 -6.29
CA ALA A 408 3.52 6.22 -6.24
C ALA A 408 3.86 4.86 -6.90
N SER A 409 5.15 4.56 -7.06
CA SER A 409 5.63 3.33 -7.68
C SER A 409 5.33 2.12 -6.80
N GLU A 410 5.48 0.92 -7.36
CA GLU A 410 5.38 -0.36 -6.65
C GLU A 410 4.03 -0.58 -5.94
N ASN A 411 3.01 0.18 -6.29
CA ASN A 411 1.65 -0.04 -5.85
C ASN A 411 0.99 -1.12 -6.71
N TYR A 412 0.19 -1.96 -6.05
CA TYR A 412 -0.77 -2.83 -6.73
C TYR A 412 -2.11 -2.11 -6.87
N TRP A 413 -2.67 -2.09 -8.07
CA TRP A 413 -3.97 -1.49 -8.37
C TRP A 413 -4.92 -2.54 -8.93
N HIS A 414 -5.89 -2.96 -8.13
CA HIS A 414 -6.81 -4.03 -8.50
C HIS A 414 -7.71 -3.63 -9.68
N GLY A 415 -7.57 -4.32 -10.82
CA GLY A 415 -8.43 -4.16 -11.98
C GLY A 415 -8.20 -2.89 -12.80
N PHE A 416 -7.09 -2.18 -12.57
CA PHE A 416 -6.76 -0.93 -13.28
C PHE A 416 -5.59 -1.14 -14.24
N SER A 417 -5.70 -0.54 -15.42
CA SER A 417 -4.56 -0.38 -16.34
C SER A 417 -3.74 0.86 -16.01
N GLU A 418 -2.52 0.96 -16.55
CA GLU A 418 -1.71 2.19 -16.48
C GLU A 418 -2.49 3.42 -16.99
N SER A 419 -3.30 3.24 -18.05
CA SER A 419 -4.14 4.33 -18.59
C SER A 419 -5.24 4.76 -17.61
N ASP A 420 -5.79 3.84 -16.83
CA ASP A 420 -6.81 4.18 -15.84
C ASP A 420 -6.21 4.92 -14.65
N ILE A 421 -5.02 4.51 -14.21
CA ILE A 421 -4.27 5.21 -13.14
C ILE A 421 -3.88 6.61 -13.60
N GLN A 422 -3.34 6.76 -14.81
CA GLN A 422 -2.96 8.06 -15.37
C GLN A 422 -4.13 9.05 -15.39
N LYS A 423 -5.37 8.59 -15.63
CA LYS A 423 -6.56 9.47 -15.60
C LYS A 423 -6.84 10.05 -14.21
N THR A 424 -6.39 9.41 -13.14
CA THR A 424 -6.59 9.89 -11.76
C THR A 424 -5.53 10.91 -11.32
N ILE A 425 -4.45 11.07 -12.10
CA ILE A 425 -3.27 11.87 -11.76
C ILE A 425 -3.39 13.29 -12.36
N SER A 426 -2.92 14.28 -11.60
CA SER A 426 -2.72 15.67 -12.05
C SER A 426 -1.31 16.13 -11.73
N ASP A 427 -0.44 16.12 -12.73
CA ASP A 427 0.98 16.44 -12.65
C ASP A 427 1.47 17.17 -13.92
N SER A 428 2.78 17.38 -14.05
CA SER A 428 3.38 18.11 -15.18
C SER A 428 3.13 17.51 -16.56
N THR A 429 2.77 16.22 -16.65
CA THR A 429 2.45 15.56 -17.91
C THR A 429 1.02 15.84 -18.36
N THR A 430 0.12 16.10 -17.40
CA THR A 430 -1.31 16.34 -17.63
C THR A 430 -1.69 17.82 -17.56
N ASN A 431 -0.95 18.61 -16.80
CA ASN A 431 -1.20 20.03 -16.57
C ASN A 431 0.11 20.80 -16.36
N SER A 432 0.43 21.70 -17.28
CA SER A 432 1.67 22.49 -17.24
C SER A 432 1.76 23.47 -16.06
N THR A 433 0.66 23.76 -15.36
CA THR A 433 0.68 24.57 -14.13
C THR A 433 1.14 23.78 -12.90
N ASN A 434 1.29 22.45 -13.02
CA ASN A 434 1.63 21.54 -11.94
C ASN A 434 3.04 20.98 -12.19
N PRO A 435 4.12 21.71 -11.86
CA PRO A 435 5.49 21.29 -12.22
C PRO A 435 5.99 20.02 -11.54
N GLY A 436 5.27 19.46 -10.56
CA GLY A 436 5.62 18.18 -9.94
C GLY A 436 5.35 16.99 -10.85
N VAL A 437 5.90 15.83 -10.48
CA VAL A 437 5.72 14.56 -11.20
C VAL A 437 5.11 13.53 -10.27
N VAL A 438 4.22 12.69 -10.80
CA VAL A 438 3.76 11.48 -10.10
C VAL A 438 4.38 10.26 -10.76
N ASP A 439 5.39 9.68 -10.10
CA ASP A 439 6.06 8.47 -10.56
C ASP A 439 5.29 7.25 -10.05
N PHE A 440 4.35 6.72 -10.84
CA PHE A 440 3.53 5.57 -10.47
C PHE A 440 4.03 4.22 -11.01
N LEU A 441 5.10 4.22 -11.81
CA LEU A 441 5.72 3.03 -12.38
C LEU A 441 7.02 2.65 -11.64
N PRO A 442 7.37 1.36 -11.54
CA PRO A 442 6.60 0.20 -12.04
C PRO A 442 5.36 -0.08 -11.19
N LEU A 443 4.36 -0.75 -11.78
CA LEU A 443 3.20 -1.27 -11.06
C LEU A 443 3.45 -2.71 -10.64
N ARG A 444 2.89 -3.11 -9.50
CA ARG A 444 2.85 -4.53 -9.12
C ARG A 444 1.72 -5.25 -9.84
N THR A 445 1.97 -6.51 -10.22
CA THR A 445 0.98 -7.40 -10.84
C THR A 445 0.12 -8.14 -9.82
N GLU A 446 0.57 -8.21 -8.58
CA GLU A 446 -0.12 -8.83 -7.45
C GLU A 446 -0.03 -7.94 -6.20
N PRO A 447 -0.97 -8.10 -5.24
CA PRO A 447 -0.93 -7.38 -3.97
C PRO A 447 0.44 -7.52 -3.28
N HIS A 448 0.90 -6.46 -2.63
CA HIS A 448 2.17 -6.52 -1.91
C HIS A 448 2.06 -7.48 -0.72
N PRO A 449 2.99 -8.46 -0.54
CA PRO A 449 2.87 -9.49 0.50
C PRO A 449 2.87 -8.92 1.93
N ASP A 450 3.58 -7.81 2.14
CA ASP A 450 3.61 -7.11 3.43
C ASP A 450 2.38 -6.22 3.68
N THR A 451 1.44 -6.09 2.73
CA THR A 451 0.19 -5.35 3.01
C THR A 451 -0.78 -6.22 3.80
N PRO A 452 -1.52 -5.66 4.78
CA PRO A 452 -2.53 -6.40 5.50
C PRO A 452 -3.68 -6.79 4.55
N ASP A 453 -4.40 -7.87 4.89
CA ASP A 453 -5.56 -8.30 4.13
C ASP A 453 -6.69 -7.25 4.22
N CYS A 454 -7.23 -6.91 3.05
CA CYS A 454 -8.27 -5.92 2.86
C CYS A 454 -9.70 -6.42 3.11
N SER A 455 -9.85 -7.74 3.37
CA SER A 455 -11.13 -8.45 3.45
C SER A 455 -12.05 -8.08 4.63
#